data_AF-E9CM11-F1
#
_entry.id   AF-E9CM11-F1
#
_cell.length_a   1.000
_cell.length_b   1.000
_cell.length_c   1.000
_cell.angle_alpha   90.00
_cell.angle_beta   90.00
_cell.angle_gamma   90.00
#
_symmetry.space_group_name_H-M   'P 1'
#
loop_
_entity.id
_entity.type
_entity.pdbx_description
1 polymer ?
#
loop_
_entity_poly.entity_id
_entity_poly.type
_entity_poly.pdbx_seq_one_letter_code
_entity_poly.pdbx_strand_id
1 'polypeptide(L)'
;MKKGNPDTHNLYYLARFRSTLHNALITHPRTLAVRVDLRLPEGYYVDDNKAIESFTPAIKSRLVALFKRKKKNNPGKQIHDSGLHYIWVRENNQCGEKIHYHALLMFNKYSFWTL
;
A
#
# COMPACT_ATOMS: atom_id res chain seq x y z
N MET A 1 34.68 0.40 1.94
CA MET A 1 33.27 -0.04 1.91
C MET A 1 33.07 -0.95 0.70
N LYS A 2 32.75 -2.24 0.90
CA LYS A 2 32.42 -3.14 -0.22
C LYS A 2 31.03 -2.75 -0.73
N LYS A 3 30.93 -2.21 -1.95
CA LYS A 3 29.65 -2.13 -2.68
C LYS A 3 29.14 -3.57 -2.82
N GLY A 4 27.99 -3.87 -2.22
CA GLY A 4 27.32 -5.17 -2.40
C GLY A 4 27.07 -5.42 -3.89
N ASN A 5 27.15 -6.68 -4.28
CA ASN A 5 26.86 -7.11 -5.65
C ASN A 5 25.47 -6.59 -6.09
N PRO A 6 25.36 -5.80 -7.18
CA PRO A 6 24.08 -5.23 -7.61
C PRO A 6 23.02 -6.28 -7.99
N ASP A 7 23.41 -7.54 -8.21
CA ASP A 7 22.54 -8.56 -8.80
C ASP A 7 21.90 -9.52 -7.79
N THR A 8 22.21 -9.42 -6.49
CA THR A 8 21.56 -10.24 -5.46
C THR A 8 20.18 -9.69 -5.11
N HIS A 9 19.20 -10.04 -5.95
CA HIS A 9 17.79 -9.82 -5.67
C HIS A 9 17.40 -10.58 -4.40
N ASN A 10 16.70 -9.91 -3.48
CA ASN A 10 16.14 -10.57 -2.32
C ASN A 10 14.95 -11.46 -2.76
N LEU A 11 15.24 -12.72 -3.08
CA LEU A 11 14.25 -13.68 -3.58
C LEU A 11 13.09 -13.89 -2.59
N TYR A 12 13.37 -13.84 -1.28
CA TYR A 12 12.34 -13.90 -0.25
C TYR A 12 11.37 -12.71 -0.37
N TYR A 13 11.91 -11.51 -0.56
CA TYR A 13 11.12 -10.30 -0.76
C TYR A 13 10.23 -10.38 -2.01
N LEU A 14 10.78 -10.81 -3.14
CA LEU A 14 10.02 -11.00 -4.38
C LEU A 14 8.91 -12.06 -4.23
N ALA A 15 9.19 -13.15 -3.52
CA ALA A 15 8.20 -14.18 -3.24
C ALA A 15 7.04 -13.63 -2.38
N ARG A 16 7.33 -12.80 -1.37
CA ARG A 16 6.29 -12.12 -0.57
C ARG A 16 5.45 -11.18 -1.41
N PHE A 17 6.06 -10.43 -2.33
CA PHE A 17 5.35 -9.53 -3.24
C PHE A 17 4.40 -10.30 -4.16
N ARG A 18 4.89 -11.35 -4.81
CA ARG A 18 4.07 -12.24 -5.64
C ARG A 18 2.92 -12.85 -4.85
N SER A 19 3.17 -13.34 -3.64
CA SER A 19 2.13 -13.94 -2.79
C SER A 19 1.03 -12.93 -2.44
N THR A 20 1.40 -11.71 -2.02
CA THR A 20 0.42 -10.67 -1.68
C THR A 20 -0.40 -10.24 -2.90
N LEU A 21 0.25 -10.08 -4.06
CA LEU A 21 -0.44 -9.76 -5.33
C LEU A 21 -1.42 -10.87 -5.70
N HIS A 22 -1.00 -12.13 -5.61
CA HIS A 22 -1.83 -13.27 -5.94
C HIS A 22 -3.04 -13.38 -4.99
N ASN A 23 -2.84 -13.16 -3.69
CA ASN A 23 -3.92 -13.12 -2.70
C ASN A 23 -4.93 -12.01 -3.00
N ALA A 24 -4.45 -10.83 -3.44
CA ALA A 24 -5.33 -9.73 -3.84
C ALA A 24 -6.22 -10.13 -5.04
N LEU A 25 -5.63 -10.77 -6.05
CA LEU A 25 -6.34 -11.24 -7.26
C LEU A 25 -7.33 -12.36 -6.97
N ILE A 26 -7.00 -13.30 -6.07
CA ILE A 26 -7.94 -14.35 -5.62
C ILE A 26 -9.09 -13.72 -4.85
N THR A 27 -8.80 -12.82 -3.91
CA THR A 27 -9.82 -12.22 -3.05
C THR A 27 -10.75 -11.30 -3.84
N HIS A 28 -10.21 -10.58 -4.83
CA HIS A 28 -10.95 -9.64 -5.66
C HIS A 28 -10.64 -9.89 -7.14
N PRO A 29 -11.45 -10.73 -7.84
CA PRO A 29 -11.22 -11.05 -9.25
C PRO A 29 -11.11 -9.81 -10.16
N ARG A 30 -11.83 -8.73 -9.81
CA ARG A 30 -11.58 -7.39 -10.34
C ARG A 30 -10.82 -6.57 -9.30
N THR A 31 -9.49 -6.64 -9.34
CA THR A 31 -8.62 -5.84 -8.48
C THR A 31 -8.40 -4.46 -9.08
N LEU A 32 -8.58 -3.41 -8.28
CA LEU A 32 -8.07 -2.06 -8.54
C LEU A 32 -6.73 -1.91 -7.82
N ALA A 33 -5.67 -1.59 -8.56
CA ALA A 33 -4.34 -1.37 -8.03
C ALA A 33 -3.96 0.11 -8.17
N VAL A 34 -3.59 0.75 -7.05
CA VAL A 34 -3.21 2.16 -6.99
C VAL A 34 -1.81 2.27 -6.43
N ARG A 35 -0.87 2.81 -7.22
CA ARG A 35 0.46 3.17 -6.73
C ARG A 35 0.40 4.53 -6.06
N VAL A 36 0.96 4.62 -4.86
CA VAL A 36 1.11 5.85 -4.08
C VAL A 36 2.58 6.05 -3.78
N ASP A 37 3.08 7.24 -4.12
CA ASP A 37 4.45 7.65 -3.83
C ASP A 37 4.43 8.56 -2.60
N LEU A 38 4.97 8.05 -1.49
CA LEU A 38 5.03 8.75 -0.21
C LEU A 38 6.40 9.42 -0.08
N ARG A 39 6.42 10.74 -0.23
CA ARG A 39 7.63 11.56 -0.10
C ARG A 39 7.57 12.37 1.19
N LEU A 40 8.68 12.43 1.90
CA LEU A 40 8.82 13.33 3.03
C LEU A 40 9.10 14.76 2.56
N PRO A 41 8.61 15.78 3.27
CA PRO A 41 9.04 17.16 3.07
C PRO A 41 10.55 17.31 3.26
N GLU A 42 11.12 18.34 2.64
CA GLU A 42 12.54 18.67 2.83
C GLU A 42 12.83 19.04 4.29
N GLY A 43 13.98 18.57 4.80
CA GLY A 43 14.37 18.76 6.20
C GLY A 43 13.64 17.87 7.21
N TYR A 44 12.73 16.98 6.76
CA TYR A 44 12.03 16.05 7.63
C TYR A 44 12.74 14.69 7.66
N TYR A 45 13.08 14.21 8.85
CA TYR A 45 13.65 12.88 9.08
C TYR A 45 12.67 12.01 9.85
N VAL A 46 12.58 10.73 9.47
CA VAL A 46 11.80 9.74 10.21
C VAL A 46 12.70 8.55 10.49
N ASP A 47 12.70 8.11 11.74
CA ASP A 47 13.44 6.90 12.13
C ASP A 47 12.89 5.67 11.40
N ASP A 48 13.79 4.91 10.80
CA ASP A 48 13.55 3.59 10.23
C ASP A 48 12.32 3.56 9.31
N ASN A 49 11.35 2.70 9.65
CA ASN A 49 10.12 2.46 8.92
C ASN A 49 8.89 3.04 9.65
N LYS A 50 9.06 3.87 10.69
CA LYS A 50 7.93 4.37 11.51
C LYS A 50 6.87 5.10 10.67
N ALA A 51 7.29 5.83 9.63
CA ALA A 51 6.37 6.50 8.70
C ALA A 51 5.46 5.50 7.97
N ILE A 52 6.02 4.44 7.39
CA ILE A 52 5.23 3.48 6.63
C ILE A 52 4.41 2.55 7.54
N GLU A 53 4.93 2.27 8.74
CA GLU A 53 4.23 1.52 9.79
C GLU A 53 3.02 2.26 10.32
N SER A 54 3.06 3.60 10.43
CA SER A 54 1.90 4.41 10.80
C SER A 54 0.94 4.66 9.63
N PHE A 55 1.45 4.73 8.40
CA PHE A 55 0.63 4.90 7.19
C PHE A 55 -0.39 3.77 7.02
N THR A 56 0.02 2.51 7.20
CA THR A 56 -0.81 1.34 6.92
C THR A 56 -2.06 1.25 7.83
N PRO A 57 -1.96 1.33 9.17
CA PRO A 57 -3.13 1.41 10.05
C PRO A 57 -4.00 2.62 9.74
N ALA A 58 -3.39 3.77 9.42
CA ALA A 58 -4.13 5.00 9.14
C ALA A 58 -4.95 4.92 7.84
N ILE A 59 -4.51 4.19 6.81
CA ILE A 59 -5.33 3.96 5.62
C ILE A 59 -6.43 2.93 5.88
N LYS A 60 -6.13 1.86 6.62
CA LYS A 60 -7.13 0.85 7.03
C LYS A 60 -8.28 1.48 7.83
N SER A 61 -7.97 2.33 8.80
CA SER A 61 -8.99 3.01 9.62
C SER A 61 -9.87 3.94 8.78
N ARG A 62 -9.28 4.69 7.84
CA ARG A 62 -10.02 5.54 6.90
C ARG A 62 -10.95 4.74 5.99
N LEU A 63 -10.53 3.57 5.50
CA LEU A 63 -11.37 2.67 4.71
C LEU A 63 -12.57 2.16 5.51
N VAL A 64 -12.34 1.71 6.75
CA VAL A 64 -13.43 1.28 7.64
C VAL A 64 -14.44 2.41 7.87
N ALA A 65 -13.96 3.63 8.15
CA ALA A 65 -14.82 4.79 8.32
C ALA A 65 -15.59 5.13 7.03
N LEU A 66 -14.94 5.04 5.86
CA LEU A 66 -15.56 5.26 4.56
C LEU A 66 -16.71 4.27 4.32
N PHE A 67 -16.49 2.97 4.53
CA PHE A 67 -17.52 1.95 4.31
C PHE A 67 -18.68 2.05 5.31
N LYS A 68 -18.39 2.35 6.58
CA LYS A 68 -19.41 2.66 7.58
C LYS A 68 -20.29 3.84 7.14
N ARG A 69 -19.69 4.92 6.66
CA ARG A 69 -20.42 6.09 6.13
C ARG A 69 -21.24 5.75 4.88
N LYS A 70 -20.67 5.00 3.93
CA LYS A 70 -21.39 4.55 2.72
C LYS A 70 -22.63 3.74 3.09
N LYS A 71 -22.50 2.80 4.05
CA LYS A 71 -23.63 1.98 4.55
C LYS A 71 -24.71 2.82 5.22
N LYS A 72 -24.32 3.79 6.05
CA LYS A 72 -25.26 4.72 6.70
C LYS A 72 -26.03 5.57 5.69
N ASN A 73 -25.34 6.08 4.66
CA ASN A 73 -25.94 7.00 3.69
C ASN A 73 -26.77 6.31 2.60
N ASN A 74 -26.71 4.98 2.50
CA ASN A 74 -27.40 4.21 1.45
C ASN A 74 -28.18 3.03 2.08
N PRO A 75 -29.19 3.30 2.92
CA PRO A 75 -29.99 2.24 3.54
C PRO A 75 -30.65 1.38 2.45
N GLY A 76 -30.64 0.06 2.64
CA GLY A 76 -31.22 -0.90 1.69
C GLY A 76 -30.38 -1.18 0.44
N LYS A 77 -29.28 -0.44 0.19
CA LYS A 77 -28.35 -0.75 -0.92
C LYS A 77 -27.24 -1.67 -0.44
N GLN A 78 -26.89 -2.65 -1.27
CA GLN A 78 -25.72 -3.48 -1.04
C GLN A 78 -24.45 -2.63 -1.21
N ILE A 79 -23.66 -2.52 -0.13
CA ILE A 79 -22.33 -1.91 -0.17
C ILE A 79 -21.31 -3.03 -0.26
N HIS A 80 -20.54 -3.05 -1.34
CA HIS A 80 -19.39 -3.94 -1.46
C HIS A 80 -18.26 -3.41 -0.57
N ASP A 81 -18.01 -4.08 0.55
CA ASP A 81 -16.80 -3.84 1.32
C ASP A 81 -15.57 -4.30 0.53
N SER A 82 -14.41 -3.71 0.81
CA SER A 82 -13.13 -4.10 0.23
C SER A 82 -12.10 -4.26 1.32
N GLY A 83 -11.55 -5.47 1.44
CA GLY A 83 -10.28 -5.65 2.12
C GLY A 83 -9.18 -4.83 1.42
N LEU A 84 -8.15 -4.44 2.18
CA LEU A 84 -6.95 -3.81 1.66
C LEU A 84 -5.82 -4.84 1.60
N HIS A 85 -5.35 -5.14 0.40
CA HIS A 85 -4.04 -5.75 0.19
C HIS A 85 -3.04 -4.64 -0.14
N TYR A 86 -1.81 -4.74 0.36
CA TYR A 86 -0.82 -3.72 0.10
C TYR A 86 0.60 -4.30 0.14
N ILE A 87 1.48 -3.70 -0.64
CA ILE A 87 2.92 -3.90 -0.61
C ILE A 87 3.59 -2.53 -0.59
N TRP A 88 4.77 -2.42 -0.01
CA TRP A 88 5.56 -1.20 -0.04
C TRP A 88 7.05 -1.50 -0.13
N VAL A 89 7.78 -0.62 -0.81
CA VAL A 89 9.24 -0.56 -0.84
C VAL A 89 9.70 0.74 -0.19
N ARG A 90 10.86 0.70 0.46
CA ARG A 90 11.60 1.90 0.90
C ARG A 90 12.77 2.07 -0.04
N GLU A 91 12.89 3.26 -0.61
CA GLU A 91 14.01 3.63 -1.47
C GLU A 91 14.74 4.81 -0.84
N ASN A 92 16.08 4.76 -0.94
CA ASN A 92 16.95 5.86 -0.60
C ASN A 92 17.46 6.46 -1.92
N ASN A 93 17.48 7.78 -2.02
CA ASN A 93 18.18 8.43 -3.13
C ASN A 93 19.69 8.12 -3.08
N GLN A 94 20.41 8.42 -4.17
CA GLN A 94 21.86 8.13 -4.27
C GLN A 94 22.68 8.78 -3.13
N CYS A 95 22.21 9.89 -2.57
CA CYS A 95 22.85 10.57 -1.44
C CYS A 95 22.45 9.99 -0.06
N GLY A 96 21.50 9.07 0.01
CA GLY A 96 21.03 8.42 1.24
C GLY A 96 20.13 9.27 2.14
N GLU A 97 19.96 10.55 1.85
CA GLU A 97 19.29 11.53 2.74
C GLU A 97 17.78 11.65 2.49
N LYS A 98 17.32 11.42 1.25
CA LYS A 98 15.89 11.50 0.93
C LYS A 98 15.32 10.10 0.81
N ILE A 99 14.61 9.69 1.85
CA ILE A 99 13.83 8.44 1.86
C ILE A 99 12.46 8.69 1.24
N HIS A 100 12.02 7.76 0.41
CA HIS A 100 10.65 7.73 -0.07
C HIS A 100 10.13 6.30 -0.11
N TYR A 101 8.81 6.16 -0.04
CA TYR A 101 8.17 4.86 -0.11
C TYR A 101 7.28 4.79 -1.35
N HIS A 102 7.35 3.67 -2.07
CA HIS A 102 6.35 3.34 -3.06
C HIS A 102 5.43 2.27 -2.48
N ALA A 103 4.16 2.58 -2.34
CA ALA A 103 3.14 1.64 -1.90
C ALA A 103 2.24 1.28 -3.08
N LEU A 104 1.95 -0.01 -3.25
CA LEU A 104 0.87 -0.47 -4.12
C LEU A 104 -0.29 -0.90 -3.23
N LEU A 105 -1.41 -0.22 -3.37
CA LEU A 105 -2.65 -0.50 -2.66
C LEU A 105 -3.61 -1.23 -3.60
N MET A 106 -4.19 -2.32 -3.13
CA MET A 106 -5.03 -3.19 -3.94
C MET A 106 -6.38 -3.39 -3.28
N PHE A 107 -7.43 -3.11 -4.04
CA PHE A 107 -8.82 -3.06 -3.60
C PHE A 107 -9.73 -3.88 -4.52
N ASN A 108 -10.94 -4.16 -4.05
CA ASN A 108 -12.04 -4.56 -4.91
C ASN A 108 -12.46 -3.40 -5.82
N LYS A 109 -12.32 -3.56 -7.14
CA LYS A 109 -12.75 -2.54 -8.11
C LYS A 109 -14.23 -2.22 -7.96
N TYR A 110 -15.08 -3.18 -7.61
CA TYR A 110 -16.51 -2.95 -7.41
C TYR A 110 -16.84 -2.05 -6.21
N SER A 111 -15.95 -1.93 -5.24
CA SER A 111 -16.14 -1.02 -4.09
C SER A 111 -15.79 0.42 -4.42
N PHE A 112 -15.04 0.62 -5.51
CA PHE A 112 -14.41 1.87 -5.91
C PHE A 112 -14.66 2.21 -7.40
N TRP A 113 -15.71 1.67 -8.01
CA TRP A 113 -16.01 1.86 -9.43
C TRP A 113 -16.31 3.31 -9.83
N THR A 114 -16.54 4.18 -8.85
CA THR A 114 -16.78 5.62 -9.02
C THR A 114 -15.52 6.49 -8.89
N LEU A 115 -14.33 5.90 -8.75
CA LEU A 115 -13.06 6.64 -8.80
C LEU A 115 -12.63 6.89 -10.25
#